data_AF-A0A7C2TY65-F1
#
_entry.id   AF-A0A7C2TY65-F1
#
_cell.length_a   1.000
_cell.length_b   1.000
_cell.length_c   1.000
_cell.angle_alpha   90.00
_cell.angle_beta   90.00
_cell.angle_gamma   90.00
#
_symmetry.space_group_name_H-M   'P 1'
#
loop_
_entity.id
_entity.type
_entity.pdbx_description
1 polymer ?
#
loop_
_entity_poly.entity_id
_entity_poly.type
_entity_poly.pdbx_seq_one_letter_code
_entity_poly.pdbx_strand_id
1 'polypeptide(L)'
;MNRQIGNRSGFVFFPGDSVAGISDAEVGVRLGLLRGGPTVISAGFKFGLPIGDNTQANGLLTGDGEFNQILSLQLGHSFYPAPIYFTSEAGVNNRTNGYSDEFRYEAEVGYTFGKRLTVNFKINGVESFQNGDDEVKGGMGGLFANNQEYLAYGSGMFYNFYKNIGVNARAAFASRGQNVLARPQFFFGVFLKQ
;
A
#
# COMPACT_ATOMS: atom_id res chain seq x y z
N MET A 1 -16.76 10.57 -7.77
CA MET A 1 -16.31 10.45 -9.19
C MET A 1 -15.47 11.66 -9.60
N ASN A 2 -14.66 11.55 -10.67
CA ASN A 2 -13.86 12.67 -11.20
C ASN A 2 -14.71 13.68 -11.98
N ARG A 3 -14.28 14.95 -11.98
CA ARG A 3 -14.90 16.02 -12.78
C ARG A 3 -14.83 15.71 -14.28
N GLN A 4 -15.96 15.84 -14.98
CA GLN A 4 -16.07 15.66 -16.43
C GLN A 4 -16.49 16.98 -17.10
N ILE A 5 -15.71 17.43 -18.08
CA ILE A 5 -15.94 18.69 -18.80
C ILE A 5 -15.88 18.42 -20.29
N GLY A 6 -16.84 18.96 -21.03
CA GLY A 6 -16.85 18.91 -22.49
C GLY A 6 -15.64 19.66 -23.06
N ASN A 7 -14.77 18.95 -23.75
CA ASN A 7 -13.52 19.48 -24.30
C ASN A 7 -13.72 20.68 -25.25
N ARG A 8 -14.89 20.81 -25.88
CA ARG A 8 -15.22 21.93 -26.78
C ARG A 8 -16.18 22.97 -26.21
N SER A 9 -17.09 22.57 -25.32
CA SER A 9 -18.15 23.45 -24.80
C SER A 9 -17.80 24.07 -23.45
N GLY A 10 -16.82 23.53 -22.72
CA GLY A 10 -16.56 23.90 -21.32
C GLY A 10 -17.69 23.48 -20.37
N PHE A 11 -18.72 22.80 -20.87
CA PHE A 11 -19.87 22.38 -20.08
C PHE A 11 -19.44 21.28 -19.10
N VAL A 12 -19.77 21.47 -17.82
CA VAL A 12 -19.45 20.51 -16.76
C VAL A 12 -20.58 19.48 -16.71
N PHE A 13 -20.30 18.27 -17.20
CA PHE A 13 -21.23 17.15 -17.14
C PHE A 13 -21.29 16.54 -15.75
N PHE A 14 -20.16 16.55 -15.05
CA PHE A 14 -20.05 16.07 -13.68
C PHE A 14 -19.08 16.95 -12.91
N PRO A 15 -19.48 17.60 -11.80
CA PRO A 15 -18.61 18.51 -11.07
C PRO A 15 -17.46 17.80 -10.35
N GLY A 16 -17.60 16.50 -10.10
CA GLY A 16 -16.71 15.71 -9.27
C GLY A 16 -17.26 15.60 -7.85
N ASP A 17 -17.04 14.46 -7.21
CA ASP A 17 -17.36 14.25 -5.79
C ASP A 17 -16.08 14.09 -4.99
N SER A 18 -16.16 14.43 -3.71
CA SER A 18 -15.12 14.21 -2.73
C SER A 18 -15.73 13.71 -1.42
N VAL A 19 -15.02 12.82 -0.73
CA VAL A 19 -15.30 12.42 0.65
C VAL A 19 -14.03 12.64 1.47
N ALA A 20 -14.20 13.04 2.73
CA ALA A 20 -13.12 13.11 3.70
C ALA A 20 -13.62 12.49 5.00
N GLY A 21 -12.81 11.62 5.59
CA GLY A 21 -13.18 10.88 6.77
C GLY A 21 -12.01 10.04 7.28
N ILE A 22 -12.25 9.33 8.37
CA ILE A 22 -11.30 8.35 8.89
C ILE A 22 -11.33 7.14 7.96
N SER A 23 -10.16 6.60 7.63
CA SER A 23 -10.01 5.35 6.89
C SER A 23 -9.97 4.18 7.86
N ASP A 24 -10.15 2.96 7.35
CA ASP A 24 -9.86 1.75 8.12
C ASP A 24 -8.45 1.79 8.74
N ALA A 25 -8.33 1.23 9.94
CA ALA A 25 -7.09 1.23 10.70
C ALA A 25 -6.45 -0.16 10.66
N GLU A 26 -5.13 -0.22 10.79
CA GLU A 26 -4.42 -1.49 10.94
C GLU A 26 -3.60 -1.47 12.23
N VAL A 27 -3.69 -2.54 13.01
CA VAL A 27 -2.85 -2.79 14.19
C VAL A 27 -2.10 -4.09 14.00
N GLY A 28 -0.84 -4.16 14.40
CA GLY A 28 -0.06 -5.38 14.18
C GLY A 28 1.10 -5.57 15.15
N VAL A 29 1.55 -6.82 15.20
CA VAL A 29 2.71 -7.27 15.97
C VAL A 29 3.67 -7.96 15.03
N ARG A 30 4.97 -7.69 15.20
CA ARG A 30 6.05 -8.34 14.46
C ARG A 30 7.04 -8.98 15.45
N LEU A 31 7.36 -10.25 15.21
CA LEU A 31 8.26 -11.05 16.03
C LEU A 31 9.46 -11.50 15.19
N GLY A 32 10.68 -11.19 15.63
CA GLY A 32 11.90 -11.71 15.03
C GLY A 32 12.03 -13.20 15.33
N LEU A 33 12.13 -14.03 14.29
CA LEU A 33 12.24 -15.48 14.40
C LEU A 33 13.70 -15.94 14.42
N LEU A 34 14.50 -15.43 13.48
CA LEU A 34 15.88 -15.83 13.28
C LEU A 34 16.74 -14.62 12.95
N ARG A 35 17.97 -14.60 13.48
CA ARG A 35 19.00 -13.62 13.13
C ARG A 35 20.32 -14.34 12.88
N GLY A 36 20.70 -14.40 11.61
CA GLY A 36 21.95 -15.01 11.15
C GLY A 36 22.85 -13.96 10.51
N GLY A 37 23.77 -13.39 11.28
CA GLY A 37 24.66 -12.33 10.81
C GLY A 37 23.89 -11.13 10.23
N PRO A 38 24.04 -10.79 8.93
CA PRO A 38 23.33 -9.70 8.28
C PRO A 38 21.87 -9.98 7.93
N THR A 39 21.40 -11.24 8.09
CA THR A 39 20.05 -11.67 7.74
C THR A 39 19.15 -11.74 8.96
N VAL A 40 17.94 -11.22 8.85
CA VAL A 40 16.86 -11.34 9.84
C VAL A 40 15.61 -11.89 9.17
N ILE A 41 14.97 -12.84 9.83
CA ILE A 41 13.64 -13.34 9.45
C ILE A 41 12.67 -13.01 10.57
N SER A 42 11.49 -12.50 10.23
CA SER A 42 10.41 -12.23 11.17
C SER A 42 9.09 -12.78 10.67
N ALA A 43 8.17 -12.99 11.60
CA ALA A 43 6.75 -13.15 11.31
C ALA A 43 5.99 -11.89 11.76
N GLY A 44 4.98 -11.52 11.01
CA GLY A 44 4.07 -10.42 11.33
C GLY A 44 2.64 -10.90 11.34
N PHE A 45 1.86 -10.44 12.31
CA PHE A 45 0.41 -10.56 12.31
C PHE A 45 -0.21 -9.18 12.40
N LYS A 46 -1.11 -8.85 11.46
CA LYS A 46 -1.77 -7.55 11.37
C LYS A 46 -3.28 -7.74 11.29
N PHE A 47 -4.01 -6.90 11.99
CA PHE A 47 -5.46 -6.88 12.06
C PHE A 47 -5.97 -5.54 11.52
N GLY A 48 -6.77 -5.60 10.46
CA GLY A 48 -7.48 -4.44 9.92
C GLY A 48 -8.82 -4.26 10.61
N LEU A 49 -9.09 -3.02 11.02
CA LEU A 49 -10.27 -2.58 11.76
C LEU A 49 -11.14 -1.73 10.83
N PRO A 50 -12.41 -2.14 10.59
CA PRO A 50 -13.33 -1.44 9.72
C PRO A 50 -13.94 -0.21 10.42
N ILE A 51 -13.14 0.83 10.60
CA ILE A 51 -13.56 2.08 11.26
C ILE A 51 -13.88 3.19 10.25
N GLY A 52 -13.64 2.95 8.96
CA GLY A 52 -14.02 3.86 7.89
C GLY A 52 -15.50 3.76 7.52
N ASP A 53 -15.98 4.76 6.77
CA ASP A 53 -17.35 4.83 6.30
C ASP A 53 -17.51 4.05 4.99
N ASN A 54 -18.39 3.04 5.02
CA ASN A 54 -18.74 2.19 3.88
C ASN A 54 -20.18 2.42 3.38
N THR A 55 -20.86 3.48 3.85
CA THR A 55 -22.31 3.70 3.62
C THR A 55 -22.62 4.84 2.63
N GLN A 56 -21.60 5.55 2.14
CA GLN A 56 -21.79 6.73 1.32
C GLN A 56 -22.50 6.42 0.00
N ALA A 57 -23.64 7.07 -0.23
CA ALA A 57 -24.49 6.86 -1.41
C ALA A 57 -23.82 7.26 -2.74
N ASN A 58 -22.81 8.15 -2.71
CA ASN A 58 -22.01 8.50 -3.88
C ASN A 58 -20.95 7.43 -4.23
N GLY A 59 -20.85 6.37 -3.41
CA GLY A 59 -19.92 5.25 -3.56
C GLY A 59 -18.44 5.61 -3.37
N LEU A 60 -18.15 6.80 -2.85
CA LEU A 60 -16.82 7.15 -2.35
C LEU A 60 -16.75 6.75 -0.88
N LEU A 61 -16.13 5.61 -0.61
CA LEU A 61 -16.02 5.04 0.72
C LEU A 61 -14.65 5.39 1.32
N THR A 62 -14.59 5.56 2.64
CA THR A 62 -13.31 5.67 3.37
C THR A 62 -12.91 4.35 4.03
N GLY A 63 -13.84 3.41 4.13
CA GLY A 63 -13.57 2.02 4.52
C GLY A 63 -14.42 1.05 3.72
N ASP A 64 -14.07 -0.24 3.78
CA ASP A 64 -14.79 -1.30 3.08
C ASP A 64 -15.72 -2.11 4.01
N GLY A 65 -15.64 -1.85 5.31
CA GLY A 65 -16.52 -2.43 6.32
C GLY A 65 -16.14 -3.85 6.73
N GLU A 66 -14.94 -4.31 6.41
CA GLU A 66 -14.50 -5.66 6.75
C GLU A 66 -13.24 -5.69 7.63
N PHE A 67 -13.14 -6.76 8.43
CA PHE A 67 -11.91 -7.08 9.13
C PHE A 67 -10.93 -7.78 8.21
N ASN A 68 -9.65 -7.43 8.36
CA ASN A 68 -8.54 -8.06 7.66
C ASN A 68 -7.63 -8.76 8.66
N GLN A 69 -7.15 -9.95 8.34
CA GLN A 69 -6.24 -10.74 9.19
C GLN A 69 -5.04 -11.18 8.35
N ILE A 70 -3.93 -10.46 8.49
CA ILE A 70 -2.75 -10.64 7.65
C ILE A 70 -1.67 -11.37 8.44
N LEU A 71 -1.38 -12.61 8.05
CA LEU A 71 -0.21 -13.35 8.50
C LEU A 71 0.89 -13.25 7.46
N SER A 72 2.09 -12.90 7.88
CA SER A 72 3.20 -12.55 6.98
C SER A 72 4.55 -13.05 7.48
N LEU A 73 5.44 -13.35 6.54
CA LEU A 73 6.86 -13.59 6.79
C LEU A 73 7.66 -12.48 6.11
N GLN A 74 8.67 -11.98 6.82
CA GLN A 74 9.59 -10.98 6.29
C GLN A 74 11.03 -11.46 6.36
N LEU A 75 11.80 -11.07 5.36
CA LEU A 75 13.24 -11.26 5.25
C LEU A 75 13.89 -9.88 5.12
N GLY A 76 14.88 -9.60 5.95
CA GLY A 76 15.76 -8.44 5.81
C GLY A 76 17.22 -8.89 5.70
N HIS A 77 17.97 -8.27 4.81
CA HIS A 77 19.39 -8.55 4.60
C HIS A 77 20.19 -7.26 4.40
N SER A 78 21.35 -7.17 5.07
CA SER A 78 22.32 -6.09 4.90
C SER A 78 23.54 -6.59 4.13
N PHE A 79 23.95 -5.89 3.07
CA PHE A 79 25.12 -6.27 2.27
C PHE A 79 26.40 -5.57 2.74
N TYR A 80 26.49 -5.19 4.02
CA TYR A 80 27.67 -4.54 4.58
C TYR A 80 28.95 -5.36 4.27
N PRO A 81 30.05 -4.73 3.81
CA PRO A 81 30.34 -3.29 3.83
C PRO A 81 29.73 -2.45 2.71
N ALA A 82 29.09 -3.06 1.70
CA ALA A 82 28.34 -2.27 0.73
C ALA A 82 27.13 -1.63 1.44
N PRO A 83 26.84 -0.33 1.22
CA PRO A 83 25.74 0.36 1.89
C PRO A 83 24.38 0.03 1.24
N ILE A 84 24.14 -1.26 0.98
CA ILE A 84 22.95 -1.81 0.33
C ILE A 84 22.16 -2.62 1.36
N TYR A 85 20.84 -2.51 1.32
CA TYR A 85 19.93 -3.40 2.03
C TYR A 85 18.89 -3.98 1.08
N PHE A 86 18.36 -5.13 1.48
CA PHE A 86 17.20 -5.75 0.86
C PHE A 86 16.20 -6.14 1.94
N THR A 87 14.93 -5.91 1.67
CA THR A 87 13.82 -6.41 2.48
C THR A 87 12.76 -7.01 1.58
N SER A 88 12.11 -8.07 2.04
CA SER A 88 10.91 -8.60 1.39
C SER A 88 9.92 -9.10 2.42
N GLU A 89 8.66 -9.12 2.03
CA GLU A 89 7.53 -9.56 2.84
C GLU A 89 6.57 -10.33 1.93
N ALA A 90 6.05 -11.44 2.41
CA ALA A 90 4.98 -12.19 1.78
C ALA A 90 3.99 -12.65 2.84
N GLY A 91 2.69 -12.57 2.55
CA GLY A 91 1.66 -12.90 3.50
C GLY A 91 0.33 -13.22 2.86
N VAL A 92 -0.54 -13.82 3.67
CA VAL A 92 -1.92 -14.11 3.32
C VAL A 92 -2.82 -13.22 4.17
N ASN A 93 -3.74 -12.53 3.51
CA ASN A 93 -4.78 -11.72 4.13
C ASN A 93 -6.09 -12.51 4.10
N ASN A 94 -6.56 -12.93 5.26
CA ASN A 94 -7.91 -13.45 5.38
C ASN A 94 -8.89 -12.28 5.55
N ARG A 95 -9.87 -12.23 4.66
CA ARG A 95 -10.83 -11.14 4.53
C ARG A 95 -12.21 -11.62 4.96
N THR A 96 -13.02 -10.73 5.52
CA THR A 96 -14.34 -11.09 6.11
C THR A 96 -15.48 -10.58 5.23
N ASN A 97 -16.74 -10.80 5.63
CA ASN A 97 -17.91 -10.26 4.91
C ASN A 97 -17.98 -10.63 3.41
N GLY A 98 -17.49 -11.81 3.05
CA GLY A 98 -17.54 -12.32 1.67
C GLY A 98 -16.49 -11.72 0.73
N TYR A 99 -15.55 -10.91 1.23
CA TYR A 99 -14.40 -10.47 0.44
C TYR A 99 -13.46 -11.65 0.14
N SER A 100 -12.89 -11.66 -1.05
CA SER A 100 -11.91 -12.68 -1.43
C SER A 100 -10.61 -12.48 -0.67
N ASP A 101 -10.10 -13.56 -0.07
CA ASP A 101 -8.78 -13.58 0.53
C ASP A 101 -7.70 -13.15 -0.48
N GLU A 102 -6.57 -12.68 0.03
CA GLU A 102 -5.49 -12.18 -0.81
C GLU A 102 -4.13 -12.74 -0.45
N PHE A 103 -3.31 -12.94 -1.47
CA PHE A 103 -1.87 -13.06 -1.31
C PHE A 103 -1.22 -11.70 -1.51
N ARG A 104 -0.45 -11.25 -0.53
CA ARG A 104 0.23 -9.95 -0.54
C ARG A 104 1.73 -10.16 -0.52
N TYR A 105 2.46 -9.41 -1.34
CA TYR A 105 3.91 -9.46 -1.38
C TYR A 105 4.53 -8.08 -1.59
N GLU A 106 5.74 -7.92 -1.07
CA GLU A 106 6.51 -6.70 -1.14
C GLU A 106 7.99 -7.03 -1.18
N ALA A 107 8.76 -6.26 -1.95
CA ALA A 107 10.21 -6.28 -1.88
C ALA A 107 10.78 -4.89 -2.11
N GLU A 108 11.86 -4.59 -1.40
CA GLU A 108 12.56 -3.32 -1.49
C GLU A 108 14.07 -3.55 -1.45
N VAL A 109 14.78 -2.89 -2.36
CA VAL A 109 16.23 -2.78 -2.35
C VAL A 109 16.61 -1.32 -2.24
N GLY A 110 17.57 -0.99 -1.39
CA GLY A 110 18.02 0.38 -1.24
C GLY A 110 19.53 0.51 -1.09
N TYR A 111 20.05 1.65 -1.54
CA TYR A 111 21.44 2.04 -1.44
C TYR A 111 21.55 3.36 -0.68
N THR A 112 22.46 3.43 0.28
CA THR A 112 22.73 4.66 1.05
C THR A 112 24.03 5.33 0.60
N PHE A 113 23.92 6.52 0.03
CA PHE A 113 25.04 7.38 -0.31
C PHE A 113 25.53 8.12 0.95
N GLY A 114 26.71 7.72 1.42
CA GLY A 114 27.30 8.26 2.64
C GLY A 114 26.46 7.92 3.86
N LYS A 115 25.89 8.95 4.52
CA LYS A 115 25.05 8.79 5.71
C LYS A 115 23.72 9.55 5.64
N ARG A 116 23.44 10.21 4.51
CA ARG A 116 22.35 11.20 4.42
C ARG A 116 21.30 10.86 3.39
N LEU A 117 21.69 10.30 2.25
CA LEU A 117 20.79 10.03 1.14
C LEU A 117 20.65 8.53 0.95
N THR A 118 19.42 8.03 1.04
CA THR A 118 19.07 6.66 0.68
C THR A 118 18.16 6.71 -0.53
N VAL A 119 18.47 5.92 -1.55
CA VAL A 119 17.62 5.69 -2.71
C VAL A 119 17.17 4.24 -2.67
N ASN A 120 15.89 4.00 -2.91
CA ASN A 120 15.33 2.66 -2.92
C ASN A 120 14.48 2.43 -4.16
N PHE A 121 14.37 1.17 -4.54
CA PHE A 121 13.36 0.67 -5.45
C PHE A 121 12.49 -0.34 -4.71
N LYS A 122 11.18 -0.20 -4.85
CA LYS A 122 10.18 -0.98 -4.13
C LYS A 122 9.17 -1.57 -5.12
N ILE A 123 8.81 -2.82 -4.92
CA ILE A 123 7.66 -3.47 -5.53
C ILE A 123 6.67 -3.88 -4.43
N ASN A 124 5.38 -3.82 -4.73
CA ASN A 124 4.29 -4.24 -3.85
C ASN A 124 3.17 -4.81 -4.72
N GLY A 125 2.62 -5.95 -4.36
CA GLY A 125 1.53 -6.56 -5.09
C GLY A 125 0.52 -7.26 -4.21
N VAL A 126 -0.67 -7.39 -4.78
CA VAL A 126 -1.82 -8.08 -4.20
C VAL A 126 -2.40 -8.96 -5.31
N GLU A 127 -2.63 -10.22 -5.00
CA GLU A 127 -3.32 -11.18 -5.87
C GLU A 127 -4.51 -11.72 -5.08
N SER A 128 -5.67 -11.84 -5.73
CA SER A 128 -6.87 -12.36 -5.10
C SER A 128 -6.93 -13.88 -5.29
N PHE A 129 -7.39 -14.60 -4.28
CA PHE A 129 -7.68 -16.03 -4.40
C PHE A 129 -8.97 -16.32 -5.17
N GLN A 130 -9.71 -15.28 -5.58
CA GLN A 130 -10.98 -15.36 -6.31
C GLN A 130 -12.00 -16.27 -5.59
N ASN A 131 -12.01 -16.21 -4.26
CA ASN A 131 -12.82 -17.03 -3.36
C ASN A 131 -13.87 -16.22 -2.57
N GLY A 132 -14.10 -14.97 -2.97
CA GLY A 132 -15.13 -14.11 -2.39
C GLY A 132 -16.50 -14.26 -3.06
N ASP A 133 -17.51 -13.66 -2.46
CA ASP A 133 -18.89 -13.66 -2.95
C ASP A 133 -19.07 -12.68 -4.13
N ASP A 134 -19.78 -13.12 -5.18
CA ASP A 134 -20.07 -12.30 -6.37
C ASP A 134 -20.94 -11.06 -6.08
N GLU A 135 -21.66 -11.08 -4.95
CA GLU A 135 -22.51 -9.99 -4.48
C GLU A 135 -21.71 -8.87 -3.79
N VAL A 136 -20.49 -9.16 -3.32
CA VAL A 136 -19.63 -8.18 -2.67
C VAL A 136 -18.97 -7.32 -3.74
N LYS A 137 -19.64 -6.21 -4.05
CA LYS A 137 -19.15 -5.17 -4.95
C LYS A 137 -18.61 -4.01 -4.12
N GLY A 138 -17.41 -3.54 -4.44
CA GLY A 138 -16.81 -2.40 -3.75
C GLY A 138 -17.40 -1.05 -4.15
N GLY A 139 -16.60 0.01 -3.99
CA GLY A 139 -16.99 1.38 -4.29
C GLY A 139 -17.22 1.68 -5.78
N MET A 140 -17.71 2.89 -6.05
CA MET A 140 -18.13 3.31 -7.38
C MET A 140 -16.94 3.73 -8.26
N GLY A 141 -17.04 3.50 -9.58
CA GLY A 141 -16.08 4.04 -10.56
C GLY A 141 -14.78 3.24 -10.72
N GLY A 142 -14.81 1.92 -10.51
CA GLY A 142 -13.62 1.05 -10.62
C GLY A 142 -12.79 0.95 -9.34
N LEU A 143 -13.33 1.44 -8.22
CA LEU A 143 -12.77 1.31 -6.88
C LEU A 143 -13.38 0.10 -6.18
N PHE A 144 -13.25 -1.07 -6.79
CA PHE A 144 -13.81 -2.28 -6.20
C PHE A 144 -12.83 -2.82 -5.17
N ALA A 145 -13.25 -2.88 -3.91
CA ALA A 145 -12.45 -3.43 -2.83
C ALA A 145 -12.31 -4.97 -2.90
N ASN A 146 -13.17 -5.66 -3.66
CA ASN A 146 -13.14 -7.13 -3.82
C ASN A 146 -12.44 -7.55 -5.12
N ASN A 147 -11.81 -8.73 -5.11
CA ASN A 147 -11.04 -9.29 -6.23
C ASN A 147 -10.03 -8.29 -6.83
N GLN A 148 -9.44 -7.47 -5.97
CA GLN A 148 -8.45 -6.47 -6.34
C GLN A 148 -7.10 -7.14 -6.56
N GLU A 149 -6.48 -6.84 -7.70
CA GLU A 149 -5.14 -7.33 -8.01
C GLU A 149 -4.31 -6.20 -8.59
N TYR A 150 -3.04 -6.12 -8.19
CA TYR A 150 -2.12 -5.17 -8.79
C TYR A 150 -0.67 -5.54 -8.53
N LEU A 151 0.19 -5.04 -9.41
CA LEU A 151 1.62 -4.93 -9.18
C LEU A 151 2.04 -3.47 -9.26
N ALA A 152 2.36 -2.89 -8.12
CA ALA A 152 2.92 -1.55 -7.99
C ALA A 152 4.44 -1.62 -7.87
N TYR A 153 5.13 -0.66 -8.49
CA TYR A 153 6.57 -0.52 -8.40
C TYR A 153 6.98 0.94 -8.46
N GLY A 154 8.09 1.29 -7.83
CA GLY A 154 8.50 2.67 -7.74
C GLY A 154 9.85 2.89 -7.09
N SER A 155 10.35 4.11 -7.26
CA SER A 155 11.59 4.55 -6.63
C SER A 155 11.31 5.63 -5.60
N GLY A 156 12.04 5.58 -4.51
CA GLY A 156 12.01 6.58 -3.47
C GLY A 156 13.39 7.14 -3.15
N MET A 157 13.40 8.31 -2.55
CA MET A 157 14.57 8.93 -1.97
C MET A 157 14.25 9.41 -0.57
N PHE A 158 15.21 9.23 0.34
CA PHE A 158 15.14 9.69 1.72
C PHE A 158 16.38 10.52 1.99
N TYR A 159 16.20 11.79 2.35
CA TYR A 159 17.28 12.71 2.64
C TYR A 159 17.21 13.20 4.09
N ASN A 160 18.29 12.98 4.84
CA ASN A 160 18.43 13.43 6.23
C ASN A 160 19.12 14.80 6.26
N PHE A 161 18.40 15.85 6.69
CA PHE A 161 18.98 17.19 6.88
C PHE A 161 19.84 17.24 8.14
N TYR A 162 19.29 16.70 9.23
CA TYR A 162 19.90 16.58 10.54
C TYR A 162 19.86 15.11 10.98
N LYS A 163 20.46 14.78 12.12
CA LYS A 163 20.49 13.40 12.62
C LYS A 163 19.09 12.81 12.85
N ASN A 164 18.08 13.65 13.09
CA ASN A 164 16.76 13.23 13.57
C ASN A 164 15.61 13.66 12.64
N ILE A 165 15.88 14.45 11.59
CA ILE A 165 14.83 14.98 10.69
C ILE A 165 15.27 14.80 9.25
N GLY A 166 14.35 14.29 8.43
CA GLY A 166 14.54 14.16 7.00
C GLY A 166 13.26 14.32 6.20
N VAL A 167 13.42 14.34 4.88
CA VAL A 167 12.32 14.31 3.92
C VAL A 167 12.42 13.09 3.04
N ASN A 168 11.27 12.64 2.56
CA ASN A 168 11.20 11.63 1.53
C ASN A 168 10.36 12.10 0.34
N ALA A 169 10.69 11.54 -0.81
CA ALA A 169 9.89 11.64 -2.02
C ALA A 169 9.85 10.25 -2.66
N ARG A 170 8.70 9.85 -3.19
CA ARG A 170 8.53 8.58 -3.90
C ARG A 170 7.63 8.77 -5.10
N ALA A 171 8.00 8.14 -6.21
CA ALA A 171 7.13 7.98 -7.36
C ALA A 171 6.84 6.48 -7.53
N ALA A 172 5.56 6.13 -7.60
CA ALA A 172 5.10 4.77 -7.80
C ALA A 172 4.17 4.70 -9.01
N PHE A 173 4.26 3.59 -9.72
CA PHE A 173 3.45 3.23 -10.87
C PHE A 173 2.78 1.90 -10.58
N ALA A 174 1.64 1.65 -11.20
CA ALA A 174 0.93 0.39 -11.10
C ALA A 174 0.80 -0.23 -12.50
N SER A 175 0.98 -1.54 -12.56
CA SER A 175 0.74 -2.40 -13.71
C SER A 175 -0.13 -3.58 -13.27
N ARG A 176 -0.70 -4.32 -14.24
CA ARG A 176 -1.59 -5.46 -13.95
C ARG A 176 -2.72 -5.10 -12.98
N GLY A 177 -3.25 -3.88 -13.07
CA GLY A 177 -4.34 -3.43 -12.20
C GLY A 177 -5.65 -4.07 -12.61
N GLN A 178 -6.21 -4.90 -11.74
CA GLN A 178 -7.59 -5.36 -11.77
C GLN A 178 -8.34 -4.72 -10.61
N ASN A 179 -9.52 -4.17 -10.88
CA ASN A 179 -10.37 -3.56 -9.85
C ASN A 179 -9.72 -2.40 -9.07
N VAL A 180 -8.67 -1.80 -9.63
CA VAL A 180 -7.95 -0.66 -9.07
C VAL A 180 -7.61 0.36 -10.15
N LEU A 181 -7.55 1.65 -9.75
CA LEU A 181 -7.07 2.71 -10.63
C LEU A 181 -5.55 2.65 -10.78
N ALA A 182 -5.08 2.21 -11.94
CA ALA A 182 -3.67 2.26 -12.30
C ALA A 182 -3.27 3.68 -12.75
N ARG A 183 -2.82 4.51 -11.81
CA ARG A 183 -2.27 5.85 -12.10
C ARG A 183 -0.95 6.08 -11.37
N PRO A 184 -0.05 6.92 -11.92
CA PRO A 184 1.14 7.35 -11.21
C PRO A 184 0.79 8.03 -9.89
N GLN A 185 1.48 7.66 -8.83
CA GLN A 185 1.33 8.20 -7.49
C GLN A 185 2.63 8.85 -7.05
N PHE A 186 2.51 10.06 -6.48
CA PHE A 186 3.64 10.81 -5.96
C PHE A 186 3.43 11.04 -4.46
N PHE A 187 4.44 10.72 -3.67
CA PHE A 187 4.43 10.86 -2.23
C PHE A 187 5.54 11.81 -1.82
N PHE A 188 5.22 12.71 -0.89
CA PHE A 188 6.17 13.61 -0.25
C PHE A 188 5.88 13.60 1.23
N GLY A 189 6.92 13.55 2.05
CA GLY A 189 6.76 13.44 3.48
C GLY A 189 7.97 13.95 4.25
N VAL A 190 7.73 14.25 5.53
CA VAL A 190 8.76 14.54 6.53
C VAL A 190 8.79 13.37 7.50
N PHE A 191 9.99 12.94 7.90
CA PHE A 191 10.14 11.87 8.89
C PHE A 191 11.05 12.30 10.03
N LEU A 192 10.77 11.77 11.21
CA LEU A 192 11.61 11.87 12.39
C LEU A 192 12.31 10.54 12.61
N LYS A 193 13.62 10.58 12.81
CA LYS A 193 14.44 9.41 13.09
C LYS A 193 14.64 9.30 14.61
N GLN A 194 14.26 8.16 15.17
CA GLN A 194 14.54 7.79 16.56
C GLN A 194 16.02 7.44 16.76
#